data_AF-A0A969MVW0-F1
#
_entry.id   AF-A0A969MVW0-F1
#
_cell.length_a   1.000
_cell.length_b   1.000
_cell.length_c   1.000
_cell.angle_alpha   90.00
_cell.angle_beta   90.00
_cell.angle_gamma   90.00
#
_symmetry.space_group_name_H-M   'P 1'
#
loop_
_entity.id
_entity.type
_entity.pdbx_description
1 polymer ?
#
loop_
_entity_poly.entity_id
_entity_poly.type
_entity_poly.pdbx_seq_one_letter_code
_entity_poly.pdbx_strand_id
1 'polypeptide(L)'
;MSGDERGVLAAGTQSPPLVQDLKMLLQEHQLEPTLTLETLSLVLYKSGDLVRSQILHQLQNLGIIGYRYTGGTDLFQREDLAQITEQWSMQWSPDFEASCIEAAIYGATLAEATLMKLKEKISTLERSATIAAEILLDAGLMGLATTLGEGYFNLVEVIRGDGDFFTVTPALGHLLYLYSYSDILPTKGDGGIGELLIETFNRGLWLLENLGQVQGRDPELLKGMIILLETFERCSHSQQPSTALNHDFFIEVLSRISTEPTQTPLVRGATTGAVWVLGEMGTETIQENLYYFLIRIN
;
A
#
# COMPACT_ATOMS: atom_id res chain seq x y z
N MET A 1 12.40 -23.14 -44.49
CA MET A 1 11.52 -24.19 -43.94
C MET A 1 11.00 -23.66 -42.62
N SER A 2 9.76 -23.17 -42.62
CA SER A 2 9.11 -22.52 -41.48
C SER A 2 8.32 -23.59 -40.72
N GLY A 3 8.65 -23.80 -39.45
CA GLY A 3 7.85 -24.59 -38.53
C GLY A 3 6.84 -23.66 -37.84
N ASP A 4 5.63 -23.60 -38.39
CA ASP A 4 4.46 -23.01 -37.74
C ASP A 4 3.57 -24.18 -37.31
N GLU A 5 3.96 -24.85 -36.22
CA GLU A 5 3.09 -25.83 -35.55
C GLU A 5 2.36 -25.13 -34.41
N ARG A 6 1.25 -24.47 -34.76
CA ARG A 6 0.22 -24.12 -33.80
C ARG A 6 -0.46 -25.40 -33.35
N GLY A 7 -0.17 -25.82 -32.12
CA GLY A 7 -0.88 -26.91 -31.46
C GLY A 7 -2.38 -26.61 -31.39
N VAL A 8 -3.15 -27.23 -32.27
CA VAL A 8 -4.61 -27.28 -32.17
C VAL A 8 -4.94 -28.21 -31.00
N LEU A 9 -5.41 -27.63 -29.89
CA LEU A 9 -5.93 -28.39 -28.76
C LEU A 9 -7.04 -29.33 -29.26
N ALA A 10 -6.93 -30.61 -28.91
CA ALA A 10 -7.93 -31.62 -29.25
C ALA A 10 -9.31 -31.23 -28.71
N ALA A 11 -10.33 -31.31 -29.57
CA ALA A 11 -11.73 -31.13 -29.18
C ALA A 11 -12.14 -32.22 -28.18
N GLY A 12 -12.18 -31.87 -26.89
CA GLY A 12 -12.54 -32.82 -25.82
C GLY A 12 -11.90 -32.54 -24.46
N THR A 13 -10.93 -31.63 -24.36
CA THR A 13 -10.35 -31.26 -23.06
C THR A 13 -11.37 -30.42 -22.29
N GLN A 14 -11.87 -30.93 -21.17
CA GLN A 14 -12.72 -30.13 -20.26
C GLN A 14 -11.88 -28.95 -19.76
N SER A 15 -12.36 -27.72 -20.02
CA SER A 15 -11.68 -26.51 -19.53
C SER A 15 -11.54 -26.57 -18.01
N PRO A 16 -10.37 -26.19 -17.44
CA PRO A 16 -10.16 -26.21 -15.99
C PRO A 16 -11.28 -25.47 -15.24
N PRO A 17 -11.67 -25.89 -14.03
CA PRO A 17 -12.74 -25.24 -13.27
C PRO A 17 -12.55 -23.72 -13.12
N LEU A 18 -11.33 -23.27 -12.84
CA LEU A 18 -11.02 -21.84 -12.74
C LEU A 18 -11.35 -21.06 -14.02
N VAL A 19 -11.09 -21.63 -15.19
CA VAL A 19 -11.38 -20.95 -16.47
C VAL A 19 -12.89 -20.75 -16.66
N GLN A 20 -13.69 -21.70 -16.19
CA GLN A 20 -15.15 -21.58 -16.22
C GLN A 20 -15.66 -20.55 -15.21
N ASP A 21 -15.09 -20.57 -13.99
CA ASP A 21 -15.38 -19.60 -12.92
C ASP A 21 -15.05 -18.16 -13.37
N LEU A 22 -13.85 -17.94 -13.91
CA LEU A 22 -13.42 -16.66 -14.48
C LEU A 22 -14.37 -16.18 -15.58
N LYS A 23 -14.74 -17.05 -16.52
CA LYS A 23 -15.67 -16.68 -17.60
C LYS A 23 -17.01 -16.20 -17.04
N MET A 24 -17.54 -16.88 -16.02
CA MET A 24 -18.80 -16.51 -15.38
C MET A 24 -18.68 -15.16 -14.66
N LEU A 25 -17.65 -14.98 -13.83
CA LEU A 25 -17.41 -13.75 -13.07
C LEU A 25 -17.19 -12.53 -13.98
N LEU A 26 -16.38 -12.69 -15.03
CA LEU A 26 -16.10 -11.60 -15.97
C LEU A 26 -17.38 -11.18 -16.72
N GLN A 27 -18.21 -12.13 -17.13
CA GLN A 27 -19.48 -11.84 -17.78
C GLN A 27 -20.48 -11.17 -16.82
N GLU A 28 -20.62 -11.70 -15.60
CA GLU A 28 -21.53 -11.17 -14.59
C GLU A 28 -21.19 -9.71 -14.23
N HIS A 29 -19.91 -9.41 -14.07
CA HIS A 29 -19.44 -8.08 -13.67
C HIS A 29 -19.11 -7.15 -14.83
N GLN A 30 -19.28 -7.58 -16.08
CA GLN A 30 -18.96 -6.82 -17.30
C GLN A 30 -17.48 -6.40 -17.34
N LEU A 31 -16.60 -7.35 -17.04
CA LEU A 31 -15.14 -7.20 -17.04
C LEU A 31 -14.48 -7.98 -18.18
N GLU A 32 -15.24 -8.45 -19.16
CA GLU A 32 -14.70 -9.16 -20.32
C GLU A 32 -13.77 -8.23 -21.12
N PRO A 33 -12.49 -8.60 -21.33
CA PRO A 33 -11.55 -7.73 -22.00
C PRO A 33 -11.86 -7.72 -23.51
N THR A 34 -11.73 -6.55 -24.15
CA THR A 34 -12.01 -6.39 -25.58
C THR A 34 -10.74 -6.14 -26.40
N LEU A 35 -10.79 -6.31 -27.72
CA LEU A 35 -9.63 -6.07 -28.59
C LEU A 35 -9.13 -4.61 -28.54
N THR A 36 -10.04 -3.69 -28.24
CA THR A 36 -9.76 -2.27 -28.07
C THR A 36 -9.37 -1.97 -26.63
N LEU A 37 -8.47 -1.01 -26.43
CA LEU A 37 -8.15 -0.53 -25.09
C LEU A 37 -9.37 0.19 -24.49
N GLU A 38 -9.87 -0.32 -23.38
CA GLU A 38 -10.95 0.29 -22.61
C GLU A 38 -10.44 0.78 -21.25
N THR A 39 -10.94 1.92 -20.80
CA THR A 39 -10.64 2.44 -19.47
C THR A 39 -11.87 2.36 -18.59
N LEU A 40 -11.71 1.81 -17.40
CA LEU A 40 -12.75 1.61 -16.41
C LEU A 40 -12.43 2.45 -15.17
N SER A 41 -13.40 3.30 -14.80
CA SER A 41 -13.35 4.10 -13.57
C SER A 41 -14.31 3.50 -12.55
N LEU A 42 -13.78 3.12 -11.38
CA LEU A 42 -14.55 2.54 -10.28
C LEU A 42 -14.62 3.51 -9.12
N VAL A 43 -15.76 3.57 -8.42
CA VAL A 43 -15.92 4.33 -7.17
C VAL A 43 -16.18 3.35 -6.02
N LEU A 44 -15.19 3.14 -5.15
CA LEU A 44 -15.19 2.00 -4.21
C LEU A 44 -16.30 2.05 -3.13
N TYR A 45 -16.90 3.22 -2.89
CA TYR A 45 -18.09 3.34 -2.02
C TYR A 45 -19.34 2.66 -2.61
N LYS A 46 -19.38 2.43 -3.93
CA LYS A 46 -20.48 1.71 -4.57
C LYS A 46 -20.17 0.22 -4.50
N SER A 47 -21.05 -0.55 -3.85
CA SER A 47 -20.86 -2.00 -3.65
C SER A 47 -20.55 -2.76 -4.95
N GLY A 48 -21.19 -2.41 -6.07
CA GLY A 48 -20.91 -3.03 -7.37
C GLY A 48 -19.51 -2.73 -7.91
N ASP A 49 -19.02 -1.50 -7.72
CA ASP A 49 -17.68 -1.10 -8.15
C ASP A 49 -16.61 -1.67 -7.21
N LEU A 50 -16.91 -1.83 -5.91
CA LEU A 50 -16.04 -2.51 -4.96
C LEU A 50 -15.82 -3.98 -5.36
N VAL A 51 -16.88 -4.71 -5.72
CA VAL A 51 -16.74 -6.10 -6.17
C VAL A 51 -15.92 -6.18 -7.47
N ARG A 52 -16.14 -5.25 -8.41
CA ARG A 52 -15.32 -5.17 -9.64
C ARG A 52 -13.85 -4.89 -9.33
N SER A 53 -13.56 -3.97 -8.43
CA SER A 53 -12.21 -3.66 -7.96
C SER A 53 -11.54 -4.90 -7.36
N GLN A 54 -12.23 -5.59 -6.45
CA GLN A 54 -11.74 -6.83 -5.84
C GLN A 54 -11.42 -7.91 -6.88
N ILE A 55 -12.28 -8.08 -7.88
CA ILE A 55 -12.02 -9.02 -8.98
C ILE A 55 -10.77 -8.60 -9.77
N LEU A 56 -10.64 -7.33 -10.14
CA LEU A 56 -9.50 -6.83 -10.91
C LEU A 56 -8.17 -6.97 -10.15
N HIS A 57 -8.15 -6.67 -8.85
CA HIS A 57 -6.99 -6.92 -8.00
C HIS A 57 -6.64 -8.41 -7.91
N GLN A 58 -7.64 -9.29 -7.81
CA GLN A 58 -7.43 -10.75 -7.82
C GLN A 58 -6.85 -11.24 -9.15
N LEU A 59 -7.38 -10.75 -10.28
CA LEU A 59 -6.88 -11.06 -11.63
C LEU A 59 -5.42 -10.60 -11.80
N GLN A 60 -5.11 -9.37 -11.39
CA GLN A 60 -3.75 -8.85 -11.44
C GLN A 60 -2.80 -9.63 -10.53
N ASN A 61 -3.23 -9.98 -9.31
CA ASN A 61 -2.45 -10.82 -8.41
C ASN A 61 -2.17 -12.19 -9.02
N LEU A 62 -3.16 -12.83 -9.66
CA LEU A 62 -2.98 -14.10 -10.35
C LEU A 62 -2.11 -14.01 -11.60
N GLY A 63 -1.89 -12.81 -12.14
CA GLY A 63 -1.12 -12.60 -13.37
C GLY A 63 -1.96 -12.83 -14.63
N ILE A 64 -3.29 -12.70 -14.52
CA ILE A 64 -4.18 -12.77 -15.68
C ILE A 64 -3.91 -11.56 -16.56
N ILE A 65 -3.59 -11.83 -17.83
CA ILE A 65 -3.22 -10.80 -18.79
C ILE A 65 -4.46 -9.99 -19.19
N GLY A 66 -4.27 -8.73 -19.57
CA GLY A 66 -5.32 -7.89 -20.14
C GLY A 66 -5.98 -6.93 -19.15
N TYR A 67 -5.52 -6.89 -17.90
CA TYR A 67 -5.92 -5.90 -16.91
C TYR A 67 -4.69 -5.18 -16.38
N ARG A 68 -4.82 -3.86 -16.17
CA ARG A 68 -3.76 -3.06 -15.58
C ARG A 68 -4.36 -1.92 -14.76
N TYR A 69 -3.93 -1.80 -13.52
CA TYR A 69 -4.19 -0.61 -12.71
C TYR A 69 -3.44 0.59 -13.29
N THR A 70 -4.15 1.67 -13.61
CA THR A 70 -3.59 2.87 -14.25
C THR A 70 -3.57 4.09 -13.34
N GLY A 71 -4.14 4.00 -12.14
CA GLY A 71 -4.10 5.05 -11.13
C GLY A 71 -5.42 5.15 -10.38
N GLY A 72 -5.55 6.14 -9.52
CA GLY A 72 -6.74 6.30 -8.67
C GLY A 72 -6.56 7.44 -7.68
N THR A 73 -7.35 7.41 -6.62
CA THR A 73 -7.22 8.37 -5.52
C THR A 73 -5.82 8.24 -4.89
N ASP A 74 -5.02 9.29 -5.04
CA ASP A 74 -3.73 9.44 -4.38
C ASP A 74 -3.97 9.94 -2.96
N LEU A 75 -3.57 9.13 -1.98
CA LEU A 75 -3.60 9.54 -0.58
C LEU A 75 -2.70 10.74 -0.33
N PHE A 76 -1.52 10.80 -0.94
CA PHE A 76 -0.49 11.77 -0.56
C PHE A 76 -0.76 13.20 -1.07
N GLN A 77 -1.82 13.42 -1.87
CA GLN A 77 -2.06 14.69 -2.55
C GLN A 77 -3.49 15.29 -2.38
N ARG A 78 -4.37 14.72 -1.54
CA ARG A 78 -5.76 15.23 -1.44
C ARG A 78 -6.32 15.38 -0.02
N GLU A 79 -6.98 16.53 0.17
CA GLU A 79 -7.86 16.87 1.30
C GLU A 79 -9.30 16.36 1.13
N ASP A 80 -9.69 15.91 -0.08
CA ASP A 80 -11.05 15.45 -0.36
C ASP A 80 -11.14 13.92 -0.52
N LEU A 81 -11.43 13.25 0.61
CA LEU A 81 -11.73 11.82 0.72
C LEU A 81 -13.14 11.44 0.27
N ALA A 82 -13.93 12.38 -0.29
CA ALA A 82 -15.35 12.13 -0.56
C ALA A 82 -15.60 10.97 -1.53
N GLN A 83 -14.65 10.66 -2.43
CA GLN A 83 -14.78 9.53 -3.37
C GLN A 83 -13.42 8.86 -3.63
N ILE A 84 -13.31 7.60 -3.20
CA ILE A 84 -12.19 6.74 -3.59
C ILE A 84 -12.48 6.20 -4.97
N THR A 85 -11.54 6.42 -5.87
CA THR A 85 -11.65 5.98 -7.24
C THR A 85 -10.45 5.16 -7.66
N GLU A 86 -10.70 4.20 -8.54
CA GLU A 86 -9.66 3.44 -9.23
C GLU A 86 -9.87 3.58 -10.73
N GLN A 87 -8.76 3.61 -11.46
CA GLN A 87 -8.70 3.58 -12.91
C GLN A 87 -7.98 2.32 -13.34
N TRP A 88 -8.61 1.62 -14.26
CA TRP A 88 -8.12 0.37 -14.84
C TRP A 88 -8.13 0.48 -16.35
N SER A 89 -7.16 -0.15 -17.00
CA SER A 89 -7.22 -0.40 -18.44
C SER A 89 -7.41 -1.87 -18.70
N MET A 90 -8.32 -2.18 -19.62
CA MET A 90 -8.66 -3.54 -20.03
C MET A 90 -8.42 -3.68 -21.52
N GLN A 91 -7.70 -4.72 -21.92
CA GLN A 91 -7.48 -5.04 -23.32
C GLN A 91 -7.16 -6.53 -23.46
N TRP A 92 -7.93 -7.21 -24.30
CA TRP A 92 -7.68 -8.61 -24.64
C TRP A 92 -6.41 -8.73 -25.49
N SER A 93 -5.63 -9.77 -25.21
CA SER A 93 -4.52 -10.21 -26.05
C SER A 93 -4.61 -11.73 -26.26
N PRO A 94 -3.92 -12.28 -27.27
CA PRO A 94 -3.89 -13.73 -27.51
C PRO A 94 -3.38 -14.57 -26.34
N ASP A 95 -2.71 -13.95 -25.36
CA ASP A 95 -2.16 -14.63 -24.18
C ASP A 95 -3.16 -14.69 -23.01
N PHE A 96 -4.34 -14.08 -23.15
CA PHE A 96 -5.37 -14.05 -22.10
C PHE A 96 -5.80 -15.45 -21.67
N GLU A 97 -6.22 -16.29 -22.61
CA GLU A 97 -6.69 -17.65 -22.32
C GLU A 97 -5.57 -18.53 -21.73
N ALA A 98 -4.33 -18.35 -22.20
CA ALA A 98 -3.17 -19.05 -21.67
C ALA A 98 -2.93 -18.68 -20.19
N SER A 99 -2.95 -17.38 -19.85
CA SER A 99 -2.79 -16.92 -18.47
C SER A 99 -3.89 -17.44 -17.53
N CYS A 100 -5.12 -17.59 -18.03
CA CYS A 100 -6.22 -18.20 -17.27
C CYS A 100 -5.99 -19.69 -16.97
N ILE A 101 -5.45 -20.43 -17.94
CA ILE A 101 -5.12 -21.86 -17.76
C ILE A 101 -3.95 -22.02 -16.78
N GLU A 102 -2.92 -21.17 -16.88
CA GLU A 102 -1.78 -21.18 -15.96
C GLU A 102 -2.20 -20.89 -14.51
N ALA A 103 -3.11 -19.94 -14.30
CA ALA A 103 -3.64 -19.63 -12.98
C ALA A 103 -4.43 -20.79 -12.33
N ALA A 104 -4.92 -21.75 -13.14
CA ALA A 104 -5.73 -22.87 -12.64
C ALA A 104 -4.96 -23.82 -11.72
N ILE A 105 -3.62 -23.74 -11.67
CA ILE A 105 -2.80 -24.51 -10.73
C ILE A 105 -3.07 -24.12 -9.27
N TYR A 106 -3.56 -22.91 -9.01
CA TYR A 106 -3.72 -22.36 -7.67
C TYR A 106 -5.08 -22.67 -7.03
N GLY A 107 -6.11 -23.05 -7.79
CA GLY A 107 -7.44 -23.30 -7.25
C GLY A 107 -8.53 -23.48 -8.31
N ALA A 108 -9.73 -23.86 -7.87
CA ALA A 108 -10.88 -24.05 -8.75
C ALA A 108 -11.72 -22.78 -8.95
N THR A 109 -11.59 -21.82 -8.03
CA THR A 109 -12.27 -20.51 -8.07
C THR A 109 -11.28 -19.36 -7.97
N LEU A 110 -11.67 -18.16 -8.41
CA LEU A 110 -10.83 -16.95 -8.35
C LEU A 110 -10.37 -16.67 -6.92
N ALA A 111 -11.26 -16.78 -5.94
CA ALA A 111 -10.95 -16.53 -4.54
C ALA A 111 -9.96 -17.56 -3.96
N GLU A 112 -10.14 -18.85 -4.26
CA GLU A 112 -9.22 -19.91 -3.82
C GLU A 112 -7.84 -19.75 -4.45
N ALA A 113 -7.77 -19.54 -5.77
CA ALA A 113 -6.53 -19.39 -6.50
C ALA A 113 -5.74 -18.17 -5.97
N THR A 114 -6.43 -17.05 -5.77
CA THR A 114 -5.80 -15.83 -5.25
C THR A 114 -5.30 -16.03 -3.82
N LEU A 115 -6.10 -16.65 -2.96
CA LEU A 115 -5.71 -16.94 -1.58
C LEU A 115 -4.49 -17.86 -1.52
N MET A 116 -4.43 -18.89 -2.37
CA MET A 116 -3.28 -19.79 -2.45
C MET A 116 -2.00 -19.03 -2.83
N LYS A 117 -2.07 -18.18 -3.86
CA LYS A 117 -0.94 -17.35 -4.31
C LYS A 117 -0.49 -16.35 -3.24
N LEU A 118 -1.42 -15.75 -2.50
CA LEU A 118 -1.11 -14.91 -1.34
C LEU A 118 -0.39 -15.70 -0.23
N LYS A 119 -0.85 -16.92 0.08
CA LYS A 119 -0.20 -17.78 1.07
C LYS A 119 1.22 -18.16 0.67
N GLU A 120 1.45 -18.43 -0.62
CA GLU A 120 2.80 -18.66 -1.14
C GLU A 120 3.69 -17.41 -0.93
N LYS A 121 3.20 -16.21 -1.28
CA LYS A 121 3.91 -14.94 -1.06
C LYS A 121 4.23 -14.71 0.43
N ILE A 122 3.32 -15.07 1.33
CA ILE A 122 3.55 -15.01 2.80
C ILE A 122 4.60 -16.04 3.22
N SER A 123 4.61 -17.23 2.64
CA SER A 123 5.55 -18.31 3.02
C SER A 123 7.00 -18.02 2.62
N THR A 124 7.21 -17.21 1.58
CA THR A 124 8.54 -16.80 1.09
C THR A 124 8.94 -15.40 1.55
N LEU A 125 8.11 -14.78 2.40
CA LEU A 125 8.32 -13.42 2.90
C LEU A 125 9.62 -13.30 3.71
N GLU A 126 10.46 -12.35 3.31
CA GLU A 126 11.61 -11.92 4.09
C GLU A 126 11.19 -10.96 5.22
N ARG A 127 12.10 -10.69 6.18
CA ARG A 127 11.85 -9.74 7.28
C ARG A 127 11.85 -8.28 6.76
N SER A 128 10.77 -7.89 6.09
CA SER A 128 10.54 -6.55 5.56
C SER A 128 9.12 -6.10 5.89
N ALA A 129 9.02 -5.05 6.72
CA ALA A 129 7.75 -4.44 7.07
C ALA A 129 7.02 -3.91 5.82
N THR A 130 7.74 -3.34 4.85
CA THR A 130 7.14 -2.84 3.60
C THR A 130 6.39 -3.95 2.90
N ILE A 131 7.05 -5.08 2.64
CA ILE A 131 6.47 -6.19 1.87
C ILE A 131 5.32 -6.82 2.68
N ALA A 132 5.46 -6.94 4.00
CA ALA A 132 4.40 -7.46 4.85
C ALA A 132 3.14 -6.58 4.82
N ALA A 133 3.30 -5.26 4.91
CA ALA A 133 2.18 -4.32 4.83
C ALA A 133 1.59 -4.24 3.42
N GLU A 134 2.39 -4.38 2.37
CA GLU A 134 1.92 -4.53 0.98
C GLU A 134 1.01 -5.74 0.84
N ILE A 135 1.39 -6.90 1.39
CA ILE A 135 0.55 -8.11 1.35
C ILE A 135 -0.77 -7.90 2.10
N LEU A 136 -0.75 -7.19 3.24
CA LEU A 136 -1.98 -6.84 3.96
C LEU A 136 -2.88 -5.93 3.12
N LEU A 137 -2.31 -4.92 2.46
CA LEU A 137 -3.04 -4.02 1.57
C LEU A 137 -3.63 -4.78 0.38
N ASP A 138 -2.82 -5.57 -0.31
CA ASP A 138 -3.21 -6.46 -1.40
C ASP A 138 -4.41 -7.33 -0.98
N ALA A 139 -4.33 -7.98 0.20
CA ALA A 139 -5.41 -8.82 0.70
C ALA A 139 -6.68 -8.04 1.02
N GLY A 140 -6.57 -6.79 1.50
CA GLY A 140 -7.70 -5.88 1.70
C GLY A 140 -8.38 -5.51 0.38
N LEU A 141 -7.60 -5.07 -0.61
CA LEU A 141 -8.08 -4.70 -1.95
C LEU A 141 -8.72 -5.88 -2.69
N MET A 142 -8.25 -7.11 -2.44
CA MET A 142 -8.84 -8.33 -3.00
C MET A 142 -10.05 -8.85 -2.21
N GLY A 143 -10.42 -8.24 -1.08
CA GLY A 143 -11.52 -8.72 -0.23
C GLY A 143 -11.20 -10.04 0.52
N LEU A 144 -9.92 -10.35 0.70
CA LEU A 144 -9.43 -11.61 1.30
C LEU A 144 -8.82 -11.42 2.70
N ALA A 145 -8.77 -10.20 3.23
CA ALA A 145 -8.13 -9.88 4.51
C ALA A 145 -8.63 -10.76 5.68
N THR A 146 -9.94 -11.04 5.75
CA THR A 146 -10.53 -11.90 6.80
C THR A 146 -10.17 -13.38 6.68
N THR A 147 -9.76 -13.80 5.48
CA THR A 147 -9.52 -15.19 5.08
C THR A 147 -8.05 -15.61 5.24
N LEU A 148 -7.15 -14.66 5.51
CA LEU A 148 -5.70 -14.93 5.69
C LEU A 148 -5.37 -15.87 6.85
N GLY A 149 -6.22 -15.96 7.88
CA GLY A 149 -6.00 -16.85 9.03
C GLY A 149 -4.69 -16.52 9.76
N GLU A 150 -3.85 -17.53 10.00
CA GLU A 150 -2.53 -17.38 10.64
C GLU A 150 -1.58 -16.47 9.86
N GLY A 151 -1.72 -16.40 8.53
CA GLY A 151 -0.90 -15.53 7.68
C GLY A 151 -1.01 -14.06 8.07
N TYR A 152 -2.18 -13.62 8.55
CA TYR A 152 -2.36 -12.26 9.06
C TYR A 152 -1.44 -11.97 10.24
N PHE A 153 -1.42 -12.85 11.25
CA PHE A 153 -0.59 -12.66 12.44
C PHE A 153 0.91 -12.68 12.10
N ASN A 154 1.33 -13.56 11.18
CA ASN A 154 2.72 -13.58 10.73
C ASN A 154 3.14 -12.24 10.09
N LEU A 155 2.27 -11.64 9.26
CA LEU A 155 2.53 -10.34 8.65
C LEU A 155 2.64 -9.22 9.69
N VAL A 156 1.74 -9.21 10.67
CA VAL A 156 1.77 -8.26 11.80
C VAL A 156 3.07 -8.38 12.59
N GLU A 157 3.51 -9.60 12.89
CA GLU A 157 4.75 -9.84 13.62
C GLU A 157 5.99 -9.44 12.81
N VAL A 158 5.98 -9.59 11.48
CA VAL A 158 7.06 -9.08 10.62
C VAL A 158 7.12 -7.55 10.69
N ILE A 159 5.99 -6.85 10.60
CA ILE A 159 5.93 -5.39 10.72
C ILE A 159 6.44 -4.94 12.10
N ARG A 160 5.97 -5.61 13.17
CA ARG A 160 6.42 -5.38 14.56
C ARG A 160 7.84 -5.84 14.85
N GLY A 161 8.48 -6.58 13.96
CA GLY A 161 9.85 -7.06 14.14
C GLY A 161 10.89 -6.21 13.40
N ASP A 162 10.47 -5.35 12.47
CA ASP A 162 11.39 -4.60 11.63
C ASP A 162 11.96 -3.37 12.35
N GLY A 163 13.26 -3.15 12.14
CA GLY A 163 14.05 -2.07 12.74
C GLY A 163 14.74 -1.19 11.70
N ASP A 164 14.39 -1.30 10.41
CA ASP A 164 14.89 -0.42 9.36
C ASP A 164 13.86 0.70 9.08
N PHE A 165 14.28 1.96 9.22
CA PHE A 165 13.45 3.13 8.91
C PHE A 165 12.89 3.09 7.47
N PHE A 166 13.70 2.57 6.55
CA PHE A 166 13.39 2.55 5.12
C PHE A 166 12.43 1.44 4.72
N THR A 167 12.15 0.50 5.62
CA THR A 167 11.08 -0.50 5.44
C THR A 167 9.86 -0.18 6.30
N VAL A 168 10.08 0.36 7.50
CA VAL A 168 9.01 0.75 8.43
C VAL A 168 8.18 1.91 7.88
N THR A 169 8.80 2.92 7.26
CA THR A 169 8.03 4.08 6.77
C THR A 169 7.17 3.79 5.53
N PRO A 170 7.60 3.02 4.51
CA PRO A 170 6.67 2.60 3.46
C PRO A 170 5.56 1.67 4.00
N ALA A 171 5.87 0.79 4.96
CA ALA A 171 4.86 -0.03 5.63
C ALA A 171 3.78 0.82 6.30
N LEU A 172 4.20 1.90 6.97
CA LEU A 172 3.30 2.87 7.57
C LEU A 172 2.34 3.49 6.54
N GLY A 173 2.83 3.80 5.34
CA GLY A 173 2.00 4.32 4.25
C GLY A 173 0.90 3.35 3.81
N HIS A 174 1.24 2.05 3.70
CA HIS A 174 0.26 1.00 3.37
C HIS A 174 -0.77 0.80 4.48
N LEU A 175 -0.33 0.84 5.74
CA LEU A 175 -1.23 0.77 6.89
C LEU A 175 -2.14 2.00 6.98
N LEU A 176 -1.63 3.19 6.65
CA LEU A 176 -2.42 4.42 6.61
C LEU A 176 -3.51 4.32 5.54
N TYR A 177 -3.21 3.69 4.41
CA TYR A 177 -4.20 3.40 3.37
C TYR A 177 -5.31 2.49 3.91
N LEU A 178 -4.96 1.37 4.52
CA LEU A 178 -5.93 0.44 5.11
C LEU A 178 -6.76 1.09 6.22
N TYR A 179 -6.13 1.91 7.07
CA TYR A 179 -6.81 2.63 8.14
C TYR A 179 -7.81 3.65 7.61
N SER A 180 -7.37 4.49 6.66
CA SER A 180 -8.18 5.55 6.06
C SER A 180 -9.42 5.02 5.33
N TYR A 181 -9.38 3.76 4.92
CA TYR A 181 -10.42 3.11 4.13
C TYR A 181 -11.01 1.86 4.80
N SER A 182 -10.92 1.79 6.13
CA SER A 182 -11.40 0.66 6.92
C SER A 182 -12.91 0.39 6.76
N ASP A 183 -13.71 1.42 6.47
CA ASP A 183 -15.15 1.28 6.19
C ASP A 183 -15.47 0.54 4.87
N ILE A 184 -14.53 0.55 3.92
CA ILE A 184 -14.72 0.03 2.55
C ILE A 184 -13.90 -1.23 2.32
N LEU A 185 -12.71 -1.28 2.91
CA LEU A 185 -11.79 -2.41 2.90
C LEU A 185 -11.87 -3.10 4.26
N PRO A 186 -12.91 -3.94 4.50
CA PRO A 186 -13.07 -4.60 5.78
C PRO A 186 -11.86 -5.48 6.06
N THR A 187 -11.13 -5.11 7.11
CA THR A 187 -10.06 -5.94 7.69
C THR A 187 -10.64 -6.75 8.85
N LYS A 188 -9.94 -7.82 9.24
CA LYS A 188 -10.44 -8.70 10.30
C LYS A 188 -10.37 -8.00 11.67
N GLY A 189 -11.51 -7.51 12.15
CA GLY A 189 -11.75 -7.13 13.55
C GLY A 189 -11.33 -5.71 13.95
N ASP A 190 -12.34 -4.88 14.24
CA ASP A 190 -12.53 -3.91 15.35
C ASP A 190 -11.37 -3.11 15.97
N GLY A 191 -10.18 -3.03 15.37
CA GLY A 191 -9.10 -2.14 15.85
C GLY A 191 -7.67 -2.50 15.47
N GLY A 192 -7.40 -3.70 14.94
CA GLY A 192 -6.02 -4.20 14.78
C GLY A 192 -5.13 -3.37 13.84
N ILE A 193 -5.68 -2.88 12.71
CA ILE A 193 -4.90 -2.04 11.77
C ILE A 193 -4.61 -0.66 12.37
N GLY A 194 -5.55 -0.08 13.10
CA GLY A 194 -5.34 1.20 13.78
C GLY A 194 -4.24 1.09 14.83
N GLU A 195 -4.29 0.06 15.68
CA GLU A 195 -3.23 -0.19 16.67
C GLU A 195 -1.87 -0.42 16.00
N LEU A 196 -1.81 -1.26 14.96
CA LEU A 196 -0.59 -1.53 14.22
C LEU A 196 -0.04 -0.28 13.52
N LEU A 197 -0.91 0.58 12.99
CA LEU A 197 -0.53 1.87 12.42
C LEU A 197 0.19 2.73 13.45
N ILE A 198 -0.37 2.87 14.65
CA ILE A 198 0.19 3.68 15.74
C ILE A 198 1.50 3.10 16.25
N GLU A 199 1.58 1.77 16.43
CA GLU A 199 2.83 1.09 16.77
C GLU A 199 3.93 1.34 15.72
N THR A 200 3.58 1.22 14.45
CA THR A 200 4.49 1.44 13.31
C THR A 200 4.92 2.91 13.21
N PHE A 201 4.01 3.85 13.46
CA PHE A 201 4.29 5.29 13.49
C PHE A 201 5.30 5.62 14.59
N ASN A 202 5.03 5.18 15.83
CA ASN A 202 5.91 5.43 16.98
C ASN A 202 7.30 4.84 16.74
N ARG A 203 7.36 3.66 16.11
CA ARG A 203 8.63 3.06 15.73
C ARG A 203 9.36 3.85 14.65
N GLY A 204 8.65 4.26 13.59
CA GLY A 204 9.23 5.09 12.53
C GLY A 204 9.81 6.39 13.08
N LEU A 205 9.12 7.00 14.05
CA LEU A 205 9.57 8.20 14.74
C LEU A 205 10.83 7.95 15.59
N TRP A 206 10.84 6.86 16.37
CA TRP A 206 12.02 6.46 17.14
C TRP A 206 13.22 6.16 16.24
N LEU A 207 13.00 5.45 15.12
CA LEU A 207 14.03 5.14 14.14
C LEU A 207 14.57 6.40 13.47
N LEU A 208 13.71 7.38 13.16
CA LEU A 208 14.13 8.67 12.61
C LEU A 208 15.04 9.42 13.59
N GLU A 209 14.66 9.48 14.86
CA GLU A 209 15.47 10.14 15.90
C GLU A 209 16.86 9.50 16.05
N ASN A 210 16.94 8.18 15.89
CA ASN A 210 18.17 7.40 16.07
C ASN A 210 18.89 7.05 14.74
N LEU A 211 18.47 7.62 13.61
CA LEU A 211 18.91 7.20 12.28
C LEU A 211 20.40 7.49 12.00
N GLY A 212 20.96 8.48 12.68
CA GLY A 212 22.32 8.97 12.44
C GLY A 212 22.52 9.55 11.03
N GLN A 213 23.73 9.44 10.50
CA GLN A 213 24.08 9.94 9.17
C GLN A 213 23.92 8.85 8.11
N VAL A 214 22.87 8.97 7.29
CA VAL A 214 22.65 8.11 6.12
C VAL A 214 23.10 8.85 4.86
N GLN A 215 23.82 8.16 3.98
CA GLN A 215 24.29 8.72 2.71
C GLN A 215 23.59 8.05 1.52
N GLY A 216 23.24 8.84 0.50
CA GLY A 216 22.75 8.34 -0.79
C GLY A 216 21.31 7.83 -0.78
N ARG A 217 20.52 8.17 0.25
CA ARG A 217 19.09 7.77 0.40
C ARG A 217 18.17 8.96 0.69
N ASP A 218 18.60 10.16 0.28
CA ASP A 218 17.89 11.41 0.54
C ASP A 218 16.42 11.38 0.06
N PRO A 219 16.08 10.85 -1.12
CA PRO A 219 14.69 10.74 -1.56
C PRO A 219 13.84 9.85 -0.65
N GLU A 220 14.37 8.70 -0.23
CA GLU A 220 13.67 7.76 0.65
C GLU A 220 13.51 8.31 2.06
N LEU A 221 14.51 9.05 2.57
CA LEU A 221 14.42 9.77 3.84
C LEU A 221 13.28 10.79 3.81
N LEU A 222 13.27 11.65 2.78
CA LEU A 222 12.22 12.65 2.61
C LEU A 222 10.84 12.00 2.49
N LYS A 223 10.73 10.93 1.68
CA LYS A 223 9.47 10.18 1.54
C LYS A 223 9.02 9.60 2.87
N GLY A 224 9.92 9.00 3.65
CA GLY A 224 9.60 8.46 4.97
C GLY A 224 9.11 9.53 5.95
N MET A 225 9.72 10.72 5.94
CA MET A 225 9.26 11.84 6.76
C MET A 225 7.90 12.39 6.32
N ILE A 226 7.64 12.47 5.01
CA ILE A 226 6.31 12.86 4.49
C ILE A 226 5.25 11.88 4.97
N ILE A 227 5.52 10.57 4.90
CA ILE A 227 4.57 9.55 5.38
C ILE A 227 4.31 9.71 6.89
N LEU A 228 5.34 9.99 7.70
CA LEU A 228 5.16 10.26 9.13
C LEU A 228 4.28 11.49 9.36
N LEU A 229 4.57 12.62 8.70
CA LEU A 229 3.78 13.85 8.84
C LEU A 229 2.32 13.64 8.44
N GLU A 230 2.08 13.00 7.30
CA GLU A 230 0.72 12.74 6.81
C GLU A 230 -0.06 11.77 7.70
N THR A 231 0.62 10.74 8.22
CA THR A 231 0.03 9.84 9.22
C THR A 231 -0.39 10.63 10.46
N PHE A 232 0.47 11.55 10.90
CA PHE A 232 0.18 12.42 12.03
C PHE A 232 -1.02 13.33 11.78
N GLU A 233 -1.06 14.06 10.68
CA GLU A 233 -2.16 14.96 10.33
C GLU A 233 -3.51 14.22 10.25
N ARG A 234 -3.51 13.02 9.66
CA ARG A 234 -4.73 12.19 9.55
C ARG A 234 -5.22 11.59 10.86
N CYS A 235 -4.29 11.17 11.72
CA CYS A 235 -4.66 10.45 12.95
C CYS A 235 -4.74 11.35 14.17
N SER A 236 -4.15 12.55 14.14
CA SER A 236 -4.21 13.53 15.25
C SER A 236 -5.63 14.02 15.56
N HIS A 237 -6.50 14.07 14.54
CA HIS A 237 -7.90 14.46 14.69
C HIS A 237 -8.86 13.27 14.87
N SER A 238 -8.31 12.04 15.01
CA SER A 238 -9.13 10.86 15.25
C SER A 238 -9.95 11.01 16.53
N GLN A 239 -11.28 10.81 16.44
CA GLN A 239 -12.16 10.83 17.60
C GLN A 239 -12.03 9.56 18.46
N GLN A 240 -11.30 8.55 17.99
CA GLN A 240 -11.07 7.30 18.72
C GLN A 240 -9.81 7.41 19.61
N PRO A 241 -9.95 7.31 20.95
CA PRO A 241 -8.82 7.48 21.87
C PRO A 241 -7.69 6.46 21.69
N SER A 242 -8.00 5.25 21.21
CA SER A 242 -7.03 4.17 20.99
C SER A 242 -6.15 4.39 19.75
N THR A 243 -6.53 5.29 18.84
CA THR A 243 -5.78 5.63 17.63
C THR A 243 -5.31 7.09 17.59
N ALA A 244 -5.47 7.82 18.70
CA ALA A 244 -5.02 9.20 18.80
C ALA A 244 -3.50 9.26 18.95
N LEU A 245 -2.83 9.96 18.03
CA LEU A 245 -1.41 10.25 18.14
C LEU A 245 -1.18 11.40 19.13
N ASN A 246 -0.14 11.27 19.96
CA ASN A 246 0.22 12.31 20.92
C ASN A 246 0.90 13.48 20.19
N HIS A 247 0.18 14.60 20.10
CA HIS A 247 0.63 15.81 19.42
C HIS A 247 1.93 16.36 20.02
N ASP A 248 1.94 16.60 21.33
CA ASP A 248 3.07 17.20 22.02
C ASP A 248 4.33 16.34 21.89
N PHE A 249 4.18 15.02 22.01
CA PHE A 249 5.29 14.07 21.85
C PHE A 249 5.89 14.12 20.44
N PHE A 250 5.06 14.19 19.40
CA PHE A 250 5.54 14.28 18.03
C PHE A 250 6.34 15.56 17.79
N ILE A 251 5.80 16.70 18.21
CA ILE A 251 6.47 18.01 18.10
C ILE A 251 7.78 18.03 18.87
N GLU A 252 7.82 17.43 20.07
CA GLU A 252 9.03 17.36 20.88
C GLU A 252 10.14 16.57 20.16
N VAL A 253 9.80 15.41 19.58
CA VAL A 253 10.78 14.60 18.82
C VAL A 253 11.32 15.37 17.61
N LEU A 254 10.45 15.98 16.80
CA LEU A 254 10.87 16.76 15.63
C LEU A 254 11.75 17.97 16.03
N SER A 255 11.42 18.62 17.14
CA SER A 255 12.18 19.75 17.66
C SER A 255 13.57 19.33 18.16
N ARG A 256 13.70 18.15 18.79
CA ARG A 256 15.02 17.58 19.14
C ARG A 256 15.84 17.26 17.89
N ILE A 257 15.24 16.59 16.90
CA ILE A 257 15.94 16.22 15.66
C ILE A 257 16.41 17.46 14.89
N SER A 258 15.60 18.52 14.81
CA SER A 258 15.96 19.74 14.05
C SER A 258 17.20 20.46 14.61
N THR A 259 17.43 20.34 15.92
CA THR A 259 18.54 20.98 16.63
C THR A 259 19.74 20.06 16.85
N GLU A 260 19.62 18.76 16.58
CA GLU A 260 20.68 17.76 16.80
C GLU A 260 21.89 17.98 15.85
N PRO A 261 23.07 18.36 16.35
CA PRO A 261 24.20 18.73 15.49
C PRO A 261 24.78 17.56 14.69
N THR A 262 24.59 16.32 15.15
CA THR A 262 25.12 15.12 14.50
C THR A 262 24.24 14.63 13.34
N GLN A 263 22.99 15.09 13.28
CA GLN A 263 22.04 14.76 12.22
C GLN A 263 22.36 15.44 10.88
N THR A 264 21.89 14.82 9.81
CA THR A 264 22.10 15.38 8.46
C THR A 264 21.35 16.72 8.30
N PRO A 265 21.92 17.69 7.55
CA PRO A 265 21.23 18.96 7.30
C PRO A 265 19.85 18.78 6.65
N LEU A 266 19.69 17.74 5.82
CA LEU A 266 18.44 17.38 5.17
C LEU A 266 17.35 17.04 6.21
N VAL A 267 17.63 16.10 7.11
CA VAL A 267 16.68 15.65 8.15
C VAL A 267 16.36 16.80 9.10
N ARG A 268 17.36 17.60 9.49
CA ARG A 268 17.13 18.77 10.34
C ARG A 268 16.24 19.82 9.64
N GLY A 269 16.49 20.10 8.36
CA GLY A 269 15.67 21.02 7.58
C GLY A 269 14.24 20.53 7.41
N ALA A 270 14.06 19.24 7.11
CA ALA A 270 12.74 18.63 6.95
C ALA A 270 11.94 18.63 8.26
N THR A 271 12.57 18.28 9.39
CA THR A 271 11.91 18.34 10.72
C THR A 271 11.58 19.77 11.14
N THR A 272 12.45 20.75 10.85
CA THR A 272 12.14 22.18 11.02
C THR A 272 10.91 22.57 10.19
N GLY A 273 10.87 22.17 8.92
CA GLY A 273 9.76 22.43 8.02
C GLY A 273 8.45 21.79 8.50
N ALA A 274 8.50 20.56 9.00
CA ALA A 274 7.32 19.87 9.54
C ALA A 274 6.74 20.59 10.78
N VAL A 275 7.59 20.99 11.75
CA VAL A 275 7.14 21.76 12.92
C VAL A 275 6.50 23.09 12.51
N TRP A 276 7.05 23.74 11.47
CA TRP A 276 6.47 24.97 10.94
C TRP A 276 5.11 24.75 10.26
N VAL A 277 4.97 23.70 9.43
CA VAL A 277 3.70 23.37 8.76
C VAL A 277 2.59 23.10 9.78
N LEU A 278 2.93 22.48 10.90
CA LEU A 278 2.01 22.23 12.01
C LEU A 278 1.65 23.48 12.82
N GLY A 279 2.23 24.64 12.51
CA GLY A 279 1.94 25.92 13.18
C GLY A 279 2.66 26.12 14.51
N GLU A 280 3.57 25.22 14.87
CA GLU A 280 4.25 25.18 16.17
C GLU A 280 5.56 26.00 16.21
N MET A 281 5.93 26.65 15.09
CA MET A 281 7.11 27.52 15.00
C MET A 281 6.79 28.84 14.31
N GLY A 282 7.25 29.96 14.88
CA GLY A 282 7.16 31.28 14.26
C GLY A 282 8.11 31.44 13.07
N THR A 283 7.74 32.27 12.10
CA THR A 283 8.56 32.56 10.91
C THR A 283 9.93 33.16 11.24
N GLU A 284 10.06 33.88 12.36
CA GLU A 284 11.33 34.46 12.84
C GLU A 284 12.34 33.37 13.24
N THR A 285 11.90 32.29 13.89
CA THR A 285 12.75 31.16 14.33
C THR A 285 13.31 30.36 13.14
N ILE A 286 12.55 30.24 12.06
CA ILE A 286 13.02 29.59 10.82
C ILE A 286 14.15 30.38 10.18
N GLN A 287 14.01 31.71 10.17
CA GLN A 287 15.01 32.60 9.59
C GLN A 287 16.34 32.49 10.35
N GLU A 288 16.31 32.46 11.69
CA GLU A 288 17.50 32.23 12.52
C GLU A 288 18.17 30.87 12.27
N ASN A 289 17.36 29.79 12.17
CA ASN A 289 17.88 28.46 11.87
C ASN A 289 18.53 28.39 10.49
N LEU A 290 17.91 28.97 9.45
CA LEU A 290 18.47 29.06 8.10
C LEU A 290 19.79 29.83 8.08
N TYR A 291 19.91 30.93 8.85
CA TYR A 291 21.18 31.64 9.00
C TYR A 291 22.25 30.77 9.69
N TYR A 292 21.88 29.97 10.68
CA TYR A 292 22.81 29.05 11.36
C TYR A 292 23.33 27.95 10.43
N PHE A 293 22.50 27.45 9.50
CA PHE A 293 22.93 26.51 8.46
C PHE A 293 23.89 27.14 7.44
N LEU A 294 23.64 28.39 7.03
CA LEU A 294 24.51 29.10 6.06
C LEU A 294 25.90 29.41 6.61
N ILE A 295 26.02 29.66 7.93
CA ILE A 295 27.31 29.99 8.56
C ILE A 295 28.23 28.77 8.69
N ARG A 296 27.70 27.54 8.77
CA ARG A 296 28.49 26.30 8.88
C ARG A 296 28.90 25.66 7.55
N ILE A 297 28.50 26.23 6.41
CA ILE A 297 28.88 25.77 5.07
C ILE A 297 30.12 26.54 4.53
N ASN A 298 30.56 27.59 5.23
CA ASN A 298 31.84 28.28 5.02
C ASN A 298 32.89 27.84 6.05
#